data_AF-A0A3D6DG89-F1
#
_entry.id   AF-A0A3D6DG89-F1
#
_cell.length_a   1.000
_cell.length_b   1.000
_cell.length_c   1.000
_cell.angle_alpha   90.00
_cell.angle_beta   90.00
_cell.angle_gamma   90.00
#
_symmetry.space_group_name_H-M   'P 1'
#
loop_
_entity.id
_entity.type
_entity.pdbx_description
1 polymer ?
#
loop_
_entity_poly.entity_id
_entity_poly.type
_entity_poly.pdbx_seq_one_letter_code
_entity_poly.pdbx_strand_id
1 'polypeptide(L)'
;LEAFENGDDVTSNDVAGGSWLAIPGNVSGTSPDAEGRVLIAQLTTDGTVVFDCNIQYREPDGSTPVVVELSLVFQNGCPEDVNGSGLVDIEDILLVLMNFGCSNTCIGDLDGDGTVTVADGLQVLGAFGNFCN
;
A
#
# COMPACT_ATOMS: atom_id res chain seq x y z
N LEU A 1 11.30 -0.62 23.87
CA LEU A 1 10.97 0.79 23.60
C LEU A 1 12.22 1.64 23.55
N GLU A 2 13.04 1.78 24.61
CA GLU A 2 14.32 2.54 24.51
C GLU A 2 15.24 2.10 23.37
N ALA A 3 15.35 0.79 23.09
CA ALA A 3 16.12 0.30 21.93
C ALA A 3 15.55 0.78 20.59
N PHE A 4 14.21 0.75 20.42
CA PHE A 4 13.55 1.26 19.21
C PHE A 4 13.67 2.78 19.07
N GLU A 5 13.48 3.53 20.16
CA GLU A 5 13.68 4.98 20.15
C GLU A 5 15.15 5.36 19.87
N ASN A 6 16.09 4.41 20.03
CA ASN A 6 17.50 4.54 19.65
C ASN A 6 17.81 4.00 18.24
N GLY A 7 16.79 3.58 17.48
CA GLY A 7 16.90 3.13 16.09
C GLY A 7 17.04 1.63 15.87
N ASP A 8 16.92 0.81 16.92
CA ASP A 8 16.89 -0.65 16.79
C ASP A 8 15.51 -1.16 16.33
N ASP A 9 15.45 -2.40 15.84
CA ASP A 9 14.22 -3.00 15.33
C ASP A 9 13.14 -3.18 16.42
N VAL A 10 11.88 -2.93 16.06
CA VAL A 10 10.72 -3.44 16.83
C VAL A 10 10.39 -4.83 16.32
N THR A 11 10.72 -5.82 17.13
CA THR A 11 10.37 -7.22 16.85
C THR A 11 9.19 -7.64 17.73
N SER A 12 8.10 -8.06 17.09
CA SER A 12 6.92 -8.63 17.76
C SER A 12 6.45 -9.85 16.98
N ASN A 13 7.05 -11.00 17.27
CA ASN A 13 6.85 -12.26 16.54
C ASN A 13 6.45 -13.40 17.49
N ASP A 14 5.44 -13.14 18.33
CA ASP A 14 4.83 -14.18 19.17
C ASP A 14 3.68 -14.85 18.41
N VAL A 15 3.45 -16.14 18.69
CA VAL A 15 2.37 -16.96 18.10
C VAL A 15 0.99 -16.37 18.39
N ALA A 16 0.84 -15.67 19.52
CA ALA A 16 -0.40 -14.98 19.88
C ALA A 16 -0.60 -13.64 19.14
N GLY A 17 0.41 -13.15 18.43
CA GLY A 17 0.44 -11.80 17.86
C GLY A 17 0.66 -10.71 18.92
N GLY A 18 0.44 -9.46 18.53
CA GLY A 18 0.53 -8.29 19.41
C GLY A 18 -0.51 -7.24 19.06
N SER A 19 -0.75 -6.32 19.98
CA SER A 19 -1.62 -5.16 19.76
C SER A 19 -0.92 -3.88 20.18
N TRP A 20 -1.02 -2.83 19.37
CA TRP A 20 -0.64 -1.49 19.77
C TRP A 20 -1.88 -0.72 20.20
N LEU A 21 -1.85 -0.20 21.43
CA LEU A 21 -2.93 0.59 22.00
C LEU A 21 -2.45 2.03 22.21
N ALA A 22 -3.16 2.95 21.59
CA ALA A 22 -3.02 4.38 21.81
C ALA A 22 -4.26 4.92 22.52
N ILE A 23 -4.05 5.63 23.63
CA ILE A 23 -5.12 6.38 24.30
C ILE A 23 -5.01 7.84 23.86
N PRO A 24 -6.06 8.41 23.24
CA PRO A 24 -6.08 9.81 22.85
C PRO A 24 -5.71 10.73 24.04
N GLY A 25 -4.71 11.58 23.83
CA GLY A 25 -4.18 12.51 24.85
C GLY A 25 -2.95 12.02 25.62
N ASN A 26 -2.62 10.72 25.59
CA ASN A 26 -1.38 10.20 26.17
C ASN A 26 -0.23 10.11 25.15
N VAL A 27 -0.55 10.08 23.87
CA VAL A 27 0.38 9.98 22.77
C VAL A 27 0.00 11.00 21.69
N SER A 28 1.01 11.69 21.14
CA SER A 28 0.79 12.65 20.06
C SER A 28 0.40 11.92 18.77
N GLY A 29 -0.46 12.54 17.95
CA GLY A 29 -0.82 12.00 16.63
C GLY A 29 -1.95 10.96 16.62
N THR A 30 -2.58 10.69 17.76
CA THR A 30 -3.66 9.68 17.86
C THR A 30 -5.05 10.30 17.96
N SER A 31 -5.11 11.64 17.89
CA SER A 31 -6.35 12.38 17.63
C SER A 31 -6.53 12.52 16.12
N PRO A 32 -7.76 12.43 15.60
CA PRO A 32 -8.01 12.63 14.18
C PRO A 32 -7.68 14.05 13.72
N ASP A 33 -7.33 14.18 12.44
CA ASP A 33 -7.19 15.47 11.76
C ASP A 33 -8.54 16.19 11.55
N ALA A 34 -8.52 17.34 10.88
CA ALA A 34 -9.72 18.13 10.60
C ALA A 34 -10.75 17.37 9.73
N GLU A 35 -10.31 16.35 9.00
CA GLU A 35 -11.12 15.49 8.15
C GLU A 35 -11.52 14.16 8.83
N GLY A 36 -11.17 13.94 10.10
CA GLY A 36 -11.53 12.74 10.84
C GLY A 36 -10.58 11.54 10.66
N ARG A 37 -9.39 11.73 10.11
CA ARG A 37 -8.43 10.65 9.79
C ARG A 37 -7.32 10.57 10.83
N VAL A 38 -6.80 9.36 11.07
CA VAL A 38 -5.68 9.10 11.99
C VAL A 38 -4.53 8.45 11.21
N LEU A 39 -3.30 8.91 11.41
CA LEU A 39 -2.10 8.27 10.87
C LEU A 39 -1.76 7.04 11.72
N ILE A 40 -1.89 5.84 11.14
CA ILE A 40 -1.64 4.58 11.84
C ILE A 40 -0.17 4.16 11.72
N ALA A 41 0.43 4.39 10.55
CA ALA A 41 1.85 4.12 10.31
C ALA A 41 2.37 4.97 9.16
N GLN A 42 3.67 5.28 9.22
CA GLN A 42 4.43 5.76 8.08
C GLN A 42 5.64 4.84 7.94
N LEU A 43 5.72 4.15 6.81
CA LEU A 43 6.71 3.13 6.56
C LEU A 43 7.58 3.53 5.37
N THR A 44 8.88 3.30 5.47
CA THR A 44 9.82 3.39 4.35
C THR A 44 10.36 1.99 4.13
N THR A 45 10.21 1.49 2.91
CA THR A 45 10.55 0.12 2.54
C THR A 45 11.12 0.12 1.13
N ASP A 46 11.98 -0.85 0.84
CA ASP A 46 12.51 -1.18 -0.48
C ASP A 46 11.67 -2.22 -1.22
N GLY A 47 10.60 -2.73 -0.58
CA GLY A 47 9.67 -3.70 -1.15
C GLY A 47 8.23 -3.42 -0.72
N THR A 48 7.37 -4.42 -0.87
CA THR A 48 5.98 -4.28 -0.50
C THR A 48 5.73 -4.68 0.94
N VAL A 49 4.85 -3.92 1.59
CA VAL A 49 4.33 -4.14 2.93
C VAL A 49 2.91 -4.65 2.80
N VAL A 50 2.68 -5.85 3.30
CA VAL A 50 1.34 -6.34 3.62
C VAL A 50 1.08 -6.02 5.10
N PHE A 51 0.00 -5.29 5.35
CA PHE A 51 -0.43 -4.88 6.68
C PHE A 51 -1.80 -5.49 6.99
N ASP A 52 -1.77 -6.68 7.59
CA ASP A 52 -2.95 -7.37 8.10
C ASP A 52 -3.21 -6.96 9.56
N CYS A 53 -4.34 -6.31 9.83
CA CYS A 53 -4.66 -5.86 11.17
C CYS A 53 -6.17 -5.87 11.48
N ASN A 54 -6.47 -5.82 12.77
CA ASN A 54 -7.79 -5.46 13.28
C ASN A 54 -7.67 -4.07 13.92
N ILE A 55 -8.64 -3.19 13.65
CA ILE A 55 -8.65 -1.83 14.19
C ILE A 55 -9.87 -1.67 15.09
N GLN A 56 -9.63 -1.24 16.32
CA GLN A 56 -10.65 -0.69 17.20
C GLN A 56 -10.38 0.79 17.41
N TYR A 57 -11.40 1.61 17.25
CA TYR A 57 -11.31 3.05 17.52
C TYR A 57 -12.48 3.51 18.39
N ARG A 58 -12.37 4.70 18.96
CA ARG A 58 -13.41 5.32 19.80
C ARG A 58 -13.94 6.57 19.12
N GLU A 59 -15.26 6.66 18.97
CA GLU A 59 -15.93 7.80 18.37
C GLU A 59 -16.29 8.88 19.40
N PRO A 60 -16.55 10.13 18.98
CA PRO A 60 -16.94 11.22 19.88
C PRO A 60 -18.25 10.96 20.64
N ASP A 61 -19.14 10.14 20.10
CA ASP A 61 -20.39 9.74 20.75
C ASP A 61 -20.22 8.66 21.83
N GLY A 62 -18.99 8.16 22.00
CA GLY A 62 -18.61 7.16 22.98
C GLY A 62 -18.67 5.71 22.48
N SER A 63 -19.06 5.47 21.23
CA SER A 63 -19.06 4.16 20.60
C SER A 63 -17.63 3.62 20.41
N THR A 64 -17.48 2.31 20.27
CA THR A 64 -16.18 1.64 20.03
C THR A 64 -16.28 0.64 18.88
N PRO A 65 -16.33 1.10 17.62
CA PRO A 65 -16.40 0.21 16.46
C PRO A 65 -15.13 -0.65 16.34
N VAL A 66 -15.29 -1.83 15.76
CA VAL A 66 -14.19 -2.76 15.46
C VAL A 66 -14.29 -3.14 13.99
N VAL A 67 -13.18 -2.94 13.28
CA VAL A 67 -12.95 -3.43 11.92
C VAL A 67 -12.00 -4.60 12.02
N VAL A 68 -12.42 -5.75 11.49
CA VAL A 68 -11.62 -6.98 11.51
C VAL A 68 -11.16 -7.34 10.10
N GLU A 69 -10.09 -8.11 10.00
CA GLU A 69 -9.57 -8.67 8.75
C GLU A 69 -9.21 -7.58 7.71
N LEU A 70 -8.71 -6.43 8.19
CA LEU A 70 -8.23 -5.40 7.28
C LEU A 70 -6.87 -5.82 6.74
N SER A 71 -6.76 -5.90 5.41
CA SER A 71 -5.50 -6.12 4.70
C SER A 71 -5.21 -4.90 3.83
N LEU A 72 -4.03 -4.29 4.02
CA LEU A 72 -3.55 -3.16 3.23
C LEU A 72 -2.18 -3.49 2.62
N VAL A 73 -1.93 -3.06 1.38
CA VAL A 73 -0.70 -3.38 0.65
C VAL A 73 -0.02 -2.09 0.14
N PHE A 74 1.26 -1.85 0.49
CA PHE A 74 2.03 -0.66 0.07
C PHE A 74 3.54 -0.91 -0.07
N GLN A 75 4.26 -0.46 -1.10
CA GLN A 75 3.74 0.23 -2.28
C GLN A 75 3.10 -0.79 -3.20
N ASN A 76 1.82 -0.58 -3.52
CA ASN A 76 1.23 -1.29 -4.62
C ASN A 76 1.91 -0.80 -5.91
N GLY A 77 2.63 -1.68 -6.61
CA GLY A 77 3.18 -1.33 -7.91
C GLY A 77 4.33 -2.23 -8.33
N CYS A 78 4.00 -3.40 -8.83
CA CYS A 78 4.77 -3.91 -9.94
C CYS A 78 4.47 -3.01 -11.16
N PRO A 79 5.48 -2.64 -11.99
CA PRO A 79 5.28 -1.74 -13.13
C PRO A 79 4.10 -2.14 -14.04
N GLU A 80 3.79 -3.43 -14.06
CA GLU A 80 2.73 -4.03 -14.84
C GLU A 80 1.29 -3.74 -14.36
N ASP A 81 1.10 -3.30 -13.11
CA ASP A 81 -0.18 -2.78 -12.58
C ASP A 81 -0.26 -1.27 -12.85
N VAL A 82 -0.66 -0.94 -14.06
CA VAL A 82 -0.64 0.40 -14.62
C VAL A 82 -1.80 1.24 -14.05
N ASN A 83 -2.90 0.62 -13.65
CA ASN A 83 -4.05 1.32 -13.05
C ASN A 83 -3.96 1.43 -11.51
N GLY A 84 -3.01 0.72 -10.88
CA GLY A 84 -2.76 0.74 -9.45
C GLY A 84 -3.81 0.00 -8.62
N SER A 85 -4.47 -1.01 -9.20
CA SER A 85 -5.57 -1.77 -8.57
C SER A 85 -5.10 -2.84 -7.58
N GLY A 86 -3.85 -3.27 -7.67
CA GLY A 86 -3.27 -4.34 -6.87
C GLY A 86 -3.14 -5.67 -7.59
N LEU A 87 -3.68 -5.77 -8.80
CA LEU A 87 -3.69 -6.99 -9.61
C LEU A 87 -3.34 -6.63 -11.05
N VAL A 88 -2.36 -7.33 -11.62
CA VAL A 88 -2.07 -7.22 -13.06
C VAL A 88 -3.14 -7.99 -13.82
N ASP A 89 -4.06 -7.29 -14.47
CA ASP A 89 -5.18 -7.90 -15.20
C ASP A 89 -5.47 -7.27 -16.57
N ILE A 90 -6.69 -7.47 -17.07
CA ILE A 90 -7.11 -7.00 -18.38
C ILE A 90 -7.13 -5.46 -18.46
N GLU A 91 -7.39 -4.78 -17.35
CA GLU A 91 -7.46 -3.32 -17.31
C GLU A 91 -6.09 -2.69 -17.55
N ASP A 92 -5.01 -3.32 -17.07
CA ASP A 92 -3.64 -2.85 -17.28
C ASP A 92 -3.19 -2.95 -18.73
N ILE A 93 -3.43 -4.11 -19.37
CA ILE A 93 -3.07 -4.28 -20.77
C ILE A 93 -3.91 -3.36 -21.67
N LEU A 94 -5.17 -3.11 -21.32
CA LEU A 94 -5.98 -2.12 -22.03
C LEU A 94 -5.42 -0.71 -21.87
N LEU A 95 -4.89 -0.36 -20.69
CA LEU A 95 -4.27 0.95 -20.44
C LEU A 95 -2.96 1.14 -21.23
N VAL A 96 -2.13 0.10 -21.35
CA VAL A 96 -0.96 0.11 -22.25
C VAL A 96 -1.38 0.25 -23.71
N LEU A 97 -2.37 -0.53 -24.17
CA LEU A 97 -2.83 -0.48 -25.57
C LEU A 97 -3.50 0.85 -25.93
N MET A 98 -4.16 1.52 -24.99
CA MET A 98 -4.71 2.87 -25.18
C MET A 98 -3.62 3.92 -25.42
N ASN A 99 -2.40 3.68 -24.94
CA ASN A 99 -1.25 4.58 -25.10
C ASN A 99 -0.25 4.09 -26.16
N PHE A 100 -0.58 3.05 -26.94
CA PHE A 100 0.34 2.47 -27.91
C PHE A 100 0.84 3.50 -28.93
N GLY A 101 2.17 3.57 -29.10
CA GLY A 101 2.83 4.55 -29.97
C GLY A 101 2.98 5.95 -29.36
N CYS A 102 2.58 6.14 -28.09
CA CYS A 102 2.91 7.35 -27.35
C CYS A 102 4.44 7.45 -27.19
N SER A 103 4.96 8.68 -27.31
CA SER A 103 6.37 9.01 -27.11
C SER A 103 6.50 10.17 -26.12
N ASN A 104 7.52 10.16 -25.27
CA ASN A 104 7.75 11.00 -24.07
C ASN A 104 7.18 10.38 -22.78
N THR A 105 6.75 11.18 -21.80
CA THR A 105 6.13 10.68 -20.56
C THR A 105 4.73 10.16 -20.82
N CYS A 106 4.62 8.85 -21.01
CA CYS A 106 3.39 8.14 -21.31
C CYS A 106 3.06 7.16 -20.19
N ILE A 107 1.76 6.97 -19.93
CA ILE A 107 1.31 5.88 -19.06
C ILE A 107 1.50 4.57 -19.84
N GLY A 108 2.15 3.58 -19.23
CA GLY A 108 2.39 2.28 -19.85
C GLY A 108 3.72 2.12 -20.60
N ASP A 109 4.67 3.06 -20.46
CA ASP A 109 6.09 2.84 -20.81
C ASP A 109 6.77 2.18 -19.60
N LEU A 110 6.88 0.85 -19.65
CA LEU A 110 7.27 0.01 -18.53
C LEU A 110 8.78 -0.29 -18.52
N ASP A 111 9.44 -0.31 -19.68
CA ASP A 111 10.91 -0.42 -19.73
C ASP A 111 11.63 0.94 -19.67
N GLY A 112 10.90 2.05 -19.77
CA GLY A 112 11.41 3.40 -19.61
C GLY A 112 12.22 3.86 -20.82
N ASP A 113 11.98 3.30 -22.01
CA ASP A 113 12.68 3.69 -23.24
C ASP A 113 12.15 4.99 -23.86
N GLY A 114 11.07 5.54 -23.30
CA GLY A 114 10.43 6.77 -23.73
C GLY A 114 9.33 6.56 -24.77
N THR A 115 8.96 5.32 -25.08
CA THR A 115 7.89 4.98 -26.01
C THR A 115 7.05 3.79 -25.55
N VAL A 116 5.73 3.84 -25.75
CA VAL A 116 4.86 2.69 -25.47
C VAL A 116 4.77 1.80 -26.70
N THR A 117 5.29 0.58 -26.60
CA THR A 117 5.37 -0.39 -27.69
C THR A 117 4.82 -1.76 -27.28
N VAL A 118 5.04 -2.76 -28.14
CA VAL A 118 4.70 -4.15 -27.81
C VAL A 118 5.57 -4.67 -26.66
N ALA A 119 6.79 -4.12 -26.47
CA ALA A 119 7.67 -4.53 -25.39
C ALA A 119 7.01 -4.31 -24.02
N ASP A 120 6.37 -3.17 -23.81
CA ASP A 120 5.63 -2.85 -22.58
C ASP A 120 4.43 -3.77 -22.38
N GLY A 121 3.66 -4.00 -23.44
CA GLY A 121 2.53 -4.93 -23.39
C GLY A 121 2.95 -6.37 -23.06
N LEU A 122 4.13 -6.80 -23.50
CA LEU A 122 4.68 -8.11 -23.16
C LEU A 122 5.13 -8.21 -21.70
N GLN A 123 5.53 -7.11 -21.06
CA GLN A 123 5.79 -7.09 -19.62
C GLN A 123 4.50 -7.35 -18.83
N VAL A 124 3.42 -6.61 -19.14
CA VAL A 124 2.10 -6.84 -18.53
C VAL A 124 1.62 -8.28 -18.71
N LEU A 125 1.70 -8.81 -19.94
CA LEU A 125 1.29 -10.18 -20.22
C LEU A 125 2.17 -11.23 -19.52
N GLY A 126 3.44 -10.92 -19.28
CA GLY A 126 4.35 -11.78 -18.51
C GLY A 126 4.00 -11.86 -17.02
N ALA A 127 3.36 -10.81 -16.49
CA ALA A 127 2.91 -10.73 -15.10
C ALA A 127 1.40 -10.95 -14.92
N PHE A 128 0.66 -11.30 -15.97
CA PHE A 128 -0.80 -11.39 -15.94
C PHE A 128 -1.32 -12.34 -14.85
N GLY A 129 -2.21 -11.82 -13.99
CA GLY A 129 -2.78 -12.54 -12.84
C GLY A 129 -1.92 -12.48 -11.58
N ASN A 130 -0.76 -11.81 -11.60
CA ASN A 130 0.01 -11.56 -10.40
C ASN A 130 -0.60 -10.41 -9.61
N PHE A 131 -0.64 -10.57 -8.28
CA PHE A 131 -0.88 -9.45 -7.40
C PHE A 131 0.44 -8.71 -7.15
N CYS A 132 0.41 -7.39 -7.18
CA CYS A 132 1.57 -6.57 -6.82
C CYS A 132 1.65 -6.46 -5.28
N ASN A 133 2.16 -7.53 -4.67
CA ASN A 133 2.36 -7.69 -3.23
C ASN A 133 3.82 -7.53 -2.80
#